data_AF-A0A821GWV8-F1
#
_entry.id   AF-A0A821GWV8-F1
#
_cell.length_a   1.000
_cell.length_b   1.000
_cell.length_c   1.000
_cell.angle_alpha   90.00
_cell.angle_beta   90.00
_cell.angle_gamma   90.00
#
_symmetry.space_group_name_H-M   'P 1'
#
loop_
_entity.id
_entity.type
_entity.pdbx_description
1 polymer ?
#
loop_
_entity_poly.entity_id
_entity_poly.type
_entity_poly.pdbx_seq_one_letter_code
_entity_poly.pdbx_strand_id
1 'polypeptide(L)'
;YRLNIRERDRNRKRKARQRLNLISSKEQAPESSGARRKEGLRRRRVYLARLRHRIKYLTKISHVQKAKIKRLQQKLLKEKQNNQRLTNLIKSNNKISGYSVTGMDNNEIRSNDDDNRMENITVKDLFFNNLSPNAKQRAKARIAEQKDQLPRGLNRSLRTELGLNVSNPAHVTQDEPSNLKNLVINFMIRDDISKISPDVKKMINGTSIRYWLHNLNILHEQFEAETGTSIAYSTLSSYVPVYVKKPNLSDWGTCLCAFCLNPQIKLEKLIRAGKLLDIDADLCYIINDITKINNLTTQLNKLKSQSENITYIEWQKERLPNHKAPLSKKNYCSSTLKDFVSKFLTEIDVQHVQRIKSQFSAFKQARLDALNLPEIAAIQIDWSESFILKQAREERSAYYNTQNVSTNSGYIWTKSYSYGFGALSDNTCHSAEATWASIQNLLIKLVKEKNVKNFILITDSTVAQYCNKTIFYLIALFAKTFEIEFKWIYLESGHGKGTPDAIGAVIKKAMADAIAYNPDETFKDAKDLLKGIENRVNFK
;
A
#
# COMPACT_ATOMS: atom_id res chain seq x y z
N TYR A 1 -20.49 -22.69 9.08
CA TYR A 1 -20.24 -22.01 7.78
C TYR A 1 -19.48 -22.86 6.74
N ARG A 2 -18.30 -23.45 7.03
CA ARG A 2 -17.50 -24.22 6.03
C ARG A 2 -18.09 -25.58 5.59
N LEU A 3 -18.83 -26.25 6.47
CA LEU A 3 -19.59 -27.48 6.13
C LEU A 3 -20.67 -27.19 5.07
N ASN A 4 -21.36 -26.06 5.21
CA ASN A 4 -22.37 -25.58 4.27
C ASN A 4 -21.83 -25.30 2.84
N ILE A 5 -20.56 -24.89 2.71
CA ILE A 5 -19.93 -24.67 1.40
C ILE A 5 -19.62 -26.01 0.70
N ARG A 6 -19.11 -27.00 1.45
CA ARG A 6 -18.82 -28.34 0.92
C ARG A 6 -20.06 -29.04 0.40
N GLU A 7 -21.17 -28.91 1.11
CA GLU A 7 -22.44 -29.52 0.73
C GLU A 7 -23.05 -28.86 -0.51
N ARG A 8 -22.96 -27.53 -0.62
CA ARG A 8 -23.36 -26.79 -1.82
C ARG A 8 -22.55 -27.20 -3.06
N ASP A 9 -21.23 -27.36 -2.94
CA ASP A 9 -20.39 -27.77 -4.08
C ASP A 9 -20.64 -29.23 -4.50
N ARG A 10 -20.89 -30.13 -3.53
CA ARG A 10 -21.33 -31.51 -3.80
C ARG A 10 -22.68 -31.52 -4.53
N ASN A 11 -23.64 -30.72 -4.08
CA ASN A 11 -24.97 -30.62 -4.70
C ASN A 11 -24.92 -30.02 -6.11
N ARG A 12 -24.08 -29.00 -6.34
CA ARG A 12 -23.84 -28.44 -7.69
C ARG A 12 -23.23 -29.48 -8.63
N LYS A 13 -22.24 -30.25 -8.16
CA LYS A 13 -21.62 -31.33 -8.94
C LYS A 13 -22.61 -32.47 -9.24
N ARG A 14 -23.46 -32.84 -8.27
CA ARG A 14 -24.52 -33.85 -8.44
C ARG A 14 -25.56 -33.41 -9.46
N LYS A 15 -26.07 -32.18 -9.38
CA LYS A 15 -27.02 -31.61 -10.35
C LYS A 15 -26.43 -31.53 -11.77
N ALA A 16 -25.16 -31.16 -11.91
CA ALA A 16 -24.48 -31.13 -13.21
C ALA A 16 -24.34 -32.53 -13.82
N ARG A 17 -24.01 -33.55 -13.00
CA ARG A 17 -23.95 -34.96 -13.44
C ARG A 17 -25.33 -35.51 -13.81
N GLN A 18 -26.35 -35.23 -13.01
CA GLN A 18 -27.74 -35.63 -13.31
C GLN A 18 -28.22 -35.05 -14.65
N ARG A 19 -27.94 -33.76 -14.91
CA ARG A 19 -28.26 -33.13 -16.21
C ARG A 19 -27.49 -33.77 -17.37
N LEU A 20 -26.21 -34.12 -17.17
CA LEU A 20 -25.42 -34.80 -18.19
C LEU A 20 -26.02 -36.17 -18.53
N ASN A 21 -26.40 -36.94 -17.50
CA ASN A 21 -26.97 -38.28 -17.67
C ASN A 21 -28.35 -38.23 -18.35
N LEU A 22 -29.22 -37.29 -17.98
CA LEU A 22 -30.54 -37.08 -18.61
C LEU A 22 -30.45 -36.73 -20.11
N ILE A 23 -29.36 -36.08 -20.50
CA ILE A 23 -29.14 -35.67 -21.89
C ILE A 23 -28.54 -36.83 -22.70
N SER A 24 -27.72 -37.69 -22.07
CA SER A 24 -27.18 -38.89 -22.72
C SER A 24 -28.25 -39.97 -22.92
N SER A 25 -29.22 -40.11 -22.02
CA SER A 25 -30.29 -41.11 -22.14
C SER A 25 -31.32 -40.80 -23.24
N LYS A 26 -31.42 -39.55 -23.70
CA LYS A 26 -32.28 -39.13 -24.82
C LYS A 26 -31.66 -39.39 -26.21
N GLU A 27 -30.62 -40.22 -26.32
CA GLU A 27 -29.95 -40.57 -27.59
C GLU A 27 -30.63 -41.73 -28.36
N GLN A 28 -31.62 -42.43 -27.78
CA GLN A 28 -32.22 -43.66 -28.35
C GLN A 28 -33.61 -43.50 -29.03
N ALA A 29 -33.99 -42.33 -29.54
CA ALA A 29 -35.28 -42.15 -30.25
C ALA A 29 -35.12 -42.11 -31.79
N PRO A 30 -36.02 -42.77 -32.56
CA PRO A 30 -35.84 -43.03 -34.00
C PRO A 30 -35.99 -41.78 -34.90
N GLU A 31 -35.59 -41.96 -36.15
CA GLU A 31 -35.10 -40.96 -37.09
C GLU A 31 -36.18 -40.40 -38.02
N SER A 32 -36.34 -39.06 -38.08
CA SER A 32 -36.86 -38.38 -39.28
C SER A 32 -36.49 -36.87 -39.33
N SER A 33 -36.16 -36.40 -40.54
CA SER A 33 -35.89 -35.02 -41.03
C SER A 33 -34.51 -34.34 -40.75
N GLY A 34 -33.79 -34.00 -41.83
CA GLY A 34 -32.31 -33.93 -41.89
C GLY A 34 -31.60 -32.57 -41.79
N ALA A 35 -32.29 -31.41 -41.75
CA ALA A 35 -31.60 -30.10 -41.73
C ALA A 35 -31.68 -29.37 -40.37
N ARG A 36 -32.88 -29.23 -39.79
CA ARG A 36 -33.06 -28.62 -38.45
C ARG A 36 -32.40 -29.46 -37.33
N ARG A 37 -32.29 -30.78 -37.50
CA ARG A 37 -31.61 -31.68 -36.54
C ARG A 37 -30.10 -31.50 -36.50
N LYS A 38 -29.43 -31.19 -37.63
CA LYS A 38 -27.96 -30.95 -37.64
C LYS A 38 -27.56 -29.73 -36.80
N GLU A 39 -28.34 -28.65 -36.89
CA GLU A 39 -28.12 -27.45 -36.08
C GLU A 39 -28.46 -27.71 -34.59
N GLY A 40 -29.54 -28.46 -34.30
CA GLY A 40 -29.87 -28.90 -32.94
C GLY A 40 -28.77 -29.76 -32.31
N LEU A 41 -28.20 -30.71 -33.06
CA LEU A 41 -27.10 -31.56 -32.63
C LEU A 41 -25.81 -30.75 -32.40
N ARG A 42 -25.52 -29.75 -33.25
CA ARG A 42 -24.38 -28.84 -33.08
C ARG A 42 -24.52 -28.01 -31.81
N ARG A 43 -25.68 -27.38 -31.58
CA ARG A 43 -25.99 -26.63 -30.34
C ARG A 43 -25.87 -27.52 -29.10
N ARG A 44 -26.36 -28.75 -29.17
CA ARG A 44 -26.30 -29.72 -28.07
C ARG A 44 -24.87 -30.21 -27.79
N ARG A 45 -24.03 -30.43 -28.81
CA ARG A 45 -22.60 -30.74 -28.66
C ARG A 45 -21.84 -29.59 -27.98
N VAL A 46 -22.08 -28.36 -28.40
CA VAL A 46 -21.50 -27.16 -27.77
C VAL A 46 -21.92 -27.04 -26.31
N TYR A 47 -23.21 -27.29 -26.02
CA TYR A 47 -23.71 -27.28 -24.64
C TYR A 47 -23.09 -28.38 -23.77
N LEU A 48 -22.95 -29.61 -24.29
CA LEU A 48 -22.28 -30.72 -23.59
C LEU A 48 -20.80 -30.42 -23.34
N ALA A 49 -20.10 -29.82 -24.30
CA ALA A 49 -18.72 -29.38 -24.13
C ALA A 49 -18.59 -28.34 -23.00
N ARG A 50 -19.50 -27.36 -22.95
CA ARG A 50 -19.57 -26.36 -21.85
C ARG A 50 -19.82 -27.02 -20.49
N LEU A 51 -20.72 -28.02 -20.43
CA LEU A 51 -20.99 -28.77 -19.20
C LEU A 51 -19.76 -29.57 -18.73
N ARG A 52 -19.08 -30.28 -19.64
CA ARG A 52 -17.84 -31.02 -19.34
C ARG A 52 -16.75 -30.09 -18.82
N HIS A 53 -16.56 -28.93 -19.47
CA HIS A 53 -15.61 -27.91 -19.02
C HIS A 53 -15.96 -27.39 -17.61
N ARG A 54 -17.24 -27.10 -17.35
CA ARG A 54 -17.72 -26.67 -16.02
C ARG A 54 -17.46 -27.72 -14.93
N ILE A 55 -17.69 -29.00 -15.23
CA ILE A 55 -17.40 -30.11 -14.29
C ILE A 55 -15.89 -30.19 -14.00
N LYS A 56 -15.03 -30.05 -15.02
CA LYS A 56 -13.56 -30.03 -14.87
C LYS A 56 -13.12 -28.86 -13.98
N TYR A 57 -13.65 -27.67 -14.23
CA TYR A 57 -13.38 -26.47 -13.45
C TYR A 57 -13.79 -26.61 -11.97
N LEU A 58 -15.02 -27.07 -11.69
CA LEU A 58 -15.50 -27.29 -10.32
C LEU A 58 -14.68 -28.36 -9.58
N THR A 59 -14.21 -29.38 -10.31
CA THR A 59 -13.33 -30.41 -9.73
C THR A 59 -11.99 -29.81 -9.32
N LYS A 60 -11.39 -28.94 -10.15
CA LYS A 60 -10.15 -28.21 -9.82
C LYS A 60 -10.32 -27.34 -8.57
N ILE A 61 -11.41 -26.56 -8.46
CA ILE A 61 -11.71 -25.75 -7.26
C ILE A 61 -11.80 -26.64 -6.02
N SER A 62 -12.51 -27.78 -6.11
CA SER A 62 -12.65 -28.72 -5.00
C SER A 62 -11.30 -29.25 -4.52
N HIS A 63 -10.36 -29.59 -5.43
CA HIS A 63 -9.01 -30.01 -5.06
C HIS A 63 -8.22 -28.91 -4.35
N VAL A 64 -8.27 -27.67 -4.83
CA VAL A 64 -7.60 -26.53 -4.19
C VAL A 64 -8.15 -26.27 -2.79
N GLN A 65 -9.47 -26.32 -2.61
CA GLN A 65 -10.11 -26.17 -1.31
C GLN A 65 -9.72 -27.31 -0.34
N LYS A 66 -9.67 -28.57 -0.82
CA LYS A 66 -9.20 -29.71 -0.02
C LYS A 66 -7.75 -29.51 0.45
N ALA A 67 -6.86 -29.07 -0.45
CA ALA A 67 -5.47 -28.79 -0.11
C ALA A 67 -5.34 -27.65 0.93
N LYS A 68 -6.12 -26.56 0.77
CA LYS A 68 -6.15 -25.46 1.74
C LYS A 68 -6.61 -25.92 3.13
N ILE A 69 -7.62 -26.77 3.20
CA ILE A 69 -8.11 -27.32 4.47
C ILE A 69 -7.06 -28.22 5.12
N LYS A 70 -6.38 -29.09 4.35
CA LYS A 70 -5.28 -29.93 4.85
C LYS A 70 -4.15 -29.09 5.47
N ARG A 71 -3.75 -28.00 4.82
CA ARG A 71 -2.74 -27.06 5.34
C ARG A 71 -3.17 -26.39 6.65
N LEU A 72 -4.44 -26.00 6.76
CA LEU A 72 -4.97 -25.38 7.99
C LEU A 72 -5.05 -26.39 9.15
N GLN A 73 -5.43 -27.63 8.87
CA GLN A 73 -5.42 -28.71 9.88
C GLN A 73 -4.00 -28.98 10.39
N GLN A 74 -3.00 -28.98 9.51
CA GLN A 74 -1.59 -29.13 9.90
C GLN A 74 -1.10 -27.95 10.77
N LYS A 75 -1.48 -26.70 10.45
CA LYS A 75 -1.16 -25.55 11.29
C LYS A 75 -1.75 -25.66 12.69
N LEU A 76 -3.03 -26.03 12.78
CA LEU A 76 -3.74 -26.16 14.04
C LEU A 76 -3.16 -27.30 14.90
N LEU A 77 -2.68 -28.38 14.29
CA LEU A 77 -1.97 -29.45 14.99
C LEU A 77 -0.63 -28.97 15.58
N LYS A 78 0.13 -28.18 14.82
CA LYS A 78 1.40 -27.59 15.30
C LYS A 78 1.18 -26.61 16.44
N GLU A 79 0.14 -25.78 16.38
CA GLU A 79 -0.23 -24.86 17.46
C GLU A 79 -0.61 -25.62 18.74
N LYS A 80 -1.40 -26.70 18.62
CA LYS A 80 -1.71 -27.56 19.77
C LYS A 80 -0.46 -28.18 20.39
N GLN A 81 0.47 -28.67 19.58
CA GLN A 81 1.74 -29.22 20.06
C GLN A 81 2.60 -28.16 20.76
N ASN A 82 2.69 -26.95 20.21
CA ASN A 82 3.43 -25.84 20.83
C ASN A 82 2.80 -25.40 22.16
N ASN A 83 1.47 -25.29 22.22
CA ASN A 83 0.77 -24.96 23.46
C ASN A 83 0.98 -26.03 24.52
N GLN A 84 0.93 -27.32 24.14
CA GLN A 84 1.20 -28.42 25.07
C GLN A 84 2.64 -28.40 25.59
N ARG A 85 3.63 -28.07 24.74
CA ARG A 85 5.03 -27.85 25.17
C ARG A 85 5.14 -26.69 26.16
N LEU A 86 4.45 -25.58 25.91
CA LEU A 86 4.44 -24.42 26.80
C LEU A 86 3.81 -24.75 28.16
N THR A 87 2.69 -25.49 28.17
CA THR A 87 2.06 -25.95 29.40
C THR A 87 2.98 -26.90 30.20
N ASN A 88 3.72 -27.78 29.51
CA ASN A 88 4.68 -28.67 30.17
C ASN A 88 5.87 -27.90 30.76
N LEU A 89 6.37 -26.87 30.09
CA LEU A 89 7.41 -25.97 30.60
C LEU A 89 6.98 -25.21 31.85
N ILE A 90 5.73 -24.73 31.87
CA ILE A 90 5.15 -24.05 33.05
C ILE A 90 5.03 -25.04 34.21
N LYS A 91 4.60 -26.28 33.96
CA LYS A 91 4.49 -27.32 34.99
C LYS A 91 5.85 -27.80 35.51
N SER A 92 6.90 -27.81 34.68
CA SER A 92 8.25 -28.18 35.12
C SER A 92 8.91 -27.08 35.96
N ASN A 93 8.65 -25.79 35.65
CA ASN A 93 9.19 -24.68 36.43
C ASN A 93 8.53 -24.58 37.82
N ASN A 94 7.23 -24.90 37.94
CA ASN A 94 6.55 -24.93 39.24
C ASN A 94 6.95 -26.11 40.14
N LYS A 95 7.72 -27.10 39.64
CA LYS A 95 8.30 -28.16 40.47
C LYS A 95 9.67 -27.81 41.07
N ILE A 96 10.26 -26.67 40.70
CA ILE A 96 11.60 -26.26 41.18
C ILE A 96 11.51 -25.29 42.38
N SER A 97 10.35 -24.72 42.70
CA SER A 97 10.15 -23.97 43.96
C SER A 97 9.67 -24.88 45.09
N GLY A 98 10.56 -25.76 45.56
CA GLY A 98 10.40 -26.45 46.83
C GLY A 98 10.77 -25.53 47.99
N TYR A 99 9.86 -24.63 48.37
CA TYR A 99 9.85 -24.03 49.70
C TYR A 99 8.43 -24.09 50.24
N SER A 100 8.24 -24.99 51.20
CA SER A 100 7.09 -25.05 52.10
C SER A 100 7.10 -23.83 52.99
N VAL A 101 6.05 -23.02 52.95
CA VAL A 101 5.73 -22.08 54.03
C VAL A 101 4.39 -22.51 54.60
N THR A 102 4.47 -23.20 55.73
CA THR A 102 3.36 -23.39 56.66
C THR A 102 3.16 -22.11 57.48
N GLY A 103 1.92 -21.66 57.56
CA GLY A 103 1.39 -20.84 58.65
C GLY A 103 1.72 -19.34 58.59
N MET A 104 0.70 -18.51 58.36
CA MET A 104 0.27 -17.50 59.34
C MET A 104 -0.99 -16.78 58.84
N ASP A 105 -1.71 -16.25 59.83
CA ASP A 105 -3.15 -16.00 59.86
C ASP A 105 -3.67 -14.85 59.01
N ASN A 106 -4.98 -14.94 58.75
CA ASN A 106 -5.84 -13.84 58.36
C ASN A 106 -5.90 -12.80 59.48
N ASN A 107 -5.63 -11.52 59.17
CA ASN A 107 -6.63 -10.46 59.29
C ASN A 107 -6.13 -9.07 58.87
N GLU A 108 -7.10 -8.28 58.42
CA GLU A 108 -7.14 -6.82 58.31
C GLU A 108 -6.53 -6.11 57.08
N ILE A 109 -7.41 -6.07 56.08
CA ILE A 109 -7.67 -5.00 55.12
C ILE A 109 -7.36 -3.60 55.67
N ARG A 110 -6.38 -2.92 55.07
CA ARG A 110 -6.42 -1.46 54.86
C ARG A 110 -5.85 -1.11 53.49
N SER A 111 -6.72 -0.45 52.72
CA SER A 111 -6.48 0.19 51.44
C SER A 111 -5.33 1.19 51.51
N ASN A 112 -4.40 1.12 50.57
CA ASN A 112 -3.76 2.29 49.98
C ASN A 112 -3.31 1.94 48.55
N ASP A 113 -3.85 2.69 47.60
CA ASP A 113 -3.45 2.72 46.21
C ASP A 113 -2.02 3.24 46.10
N ASP A 114 -1.06 2.35 45.86
CA ASP A 114 0.29 2.72 45.38
C ASP A 114 0.97 1.48 44.79
N ASP A 115 0.49 1.01 43.64
CA ASP A 115 1.21 -0.01 42.86
C ASP A 115 0.93 0.16 41.36
N ASN A 116 1.68 1.08 40.73
CA ASN A 116 1.95 1.01 39.29
C ASN A 116 3.19 1.83 38.88
N ARG A 117 4.31 1.61 39.57
CA ARG A 117 5.65 1.92 39.04
C ARG A 117 6.47 0.64 38.91
N MET A 118 6.12 -0.19 37.93
CA MET A 118 7.07 -1.14 37.36
C MET A 118 8.08 -0.33 36.54
N GLU A 119 9.17 0.07 37.18
CA GLU A 119 10.37 0.53 36.50
C GLU A 119 10.84 -0.55 35.51
N ASN A 120 11.23 -0.12 34.31
CA ASN A 120 11.78 -0.98 33.27
C ASN A 120 13.13 -1.57 33.72
N ILE A 121 13.10 -2.62 34.54
CA ILE A 121 14.29 -3.43 34.84
C ILE A 121 14.66 -4.14 33.54
N THR A 122 15.77 -3.76 32.93
CA THR A 122 16.22 -4.41 31.70
C THR A 122 16.77 -5.79 32.02
N VAL A 123 16.73 -6.73 31.07
CA VAL A 123 17.26 -8.11 31.23
C VAL A 123 18.73 -8.11 31.68
N LYS A 124 19.49 -7.04 31.42
CA LYS A 124 20.86 -6.85 31.89
C LYS A 124 20.97 -6.56 33.39
N ASP A 125 20.00 -5.85 33.97
CA ASP A 125 19.94 -5.51 35.40
C ASP A 125 19.63 -6.75 36.24
N LEU A 126 18.73 -7.62 35.73
CA LEU A 126 18.48 -8.95 36.30
C LEU A 126 19.72 -9.85 36.25
N PHE A 127 20.56 -9.72 35.21
CA PHE A 127 21.77 -10.52 35.08
C PHE A 127 22.86 -10.06 36.05
N PHE A 128 23.02 -8.75 36.24
CA PHE A 128 24.01 -8.19 37.18
C PHE A 128 23.63 -8.43 38.65
N ASN A 129 22.35 -8.36 38.99
CA ASN A 129 21.88 -8.55 40.36
C ASN A 129 22.08 -9.99 40.87
N ASN A 130 22.08 -10.98 39.97
CA ASN A 130 22.29 -12.39 40.27
C ASN A 130 23.77 -12.85 40.30
N LEU A 131 24.73 -11.94 40.11
CA LEU A 131 26.16 -12.26 40.25
C LEU A 131 26.57 -12.42 41.72
N SER A 132 27.47 -13.36 42.00
CA SER A 132 28.06 -13.52 43.34
C SER A 132 28.86 -12.27 43.75
N PRO A 133 29.01 -11.98 45.06
CA PRO A 133 29.72 -10.79 45.55
C PRO A 133 31.13 -10.64 44.95
N ASN A 134 31.87 -11.75 44.87
CA ASN A 134 33.22 -11.78 44.27
C ASN A 134 33.22 -11.59 42.75
N ALA A 135 32.13 -11.94 42.05
CA ALA A 135 31.99 -11.65 40.62
C ALA A 135 31.63 -10.17 40.37
N LYS A 136 30.79 -9.58 41.23
CA LYS A 136 30.48 -8.15 41.22
C LYS A 136 31.73 -7.30 41.47
N GLN A 137 32.56 -7.68 42.43
CA GLN A 137 33.80 -6.95 42.76
C GLN A 137 34.84 -7.02 41.63
N ARG A 138 34.99 -8.18 40.97
CA ARG A 138 35.87 -8.33 39.79
C ARG A 138 35.37 -7.57 38.56
N ALA A 139 34.05 -7.53 38.35
CA ALA A 139 33.46 -6.71 37.29
C ALA A 139 33.67 -5.21 37.56
N LYS A 140 33.51 -4.76 38.81
CA LYS A 140 33.79 -3.37 39.22
C LYS A 140 35.26 -2.99 39.00
N ALA A 141 36.21 -3.86 39.36
CA ALA A 141 37.65 -3.63 39.14
C ALA A 141 38.01 -3.51 37.65
N ARG A 142 37.50 -4.41 36.79
CA ARG A 142 37.72 -4.35 35.33
C ARG A 142 37.13 -3.10 34.66
N ILE A 143 35.96 -2.64 35.13
CA ILE A 143 35.29 -1.44 34.61
C ILE A 143 36.04 -0.17 35.04
N ALA A 144 36.63 -0.16 36.23
CA ALA A 144 37.46 0.94 36.71
C ALA A 144 38.77 1.08 35.91
N GLU A 145 39.38 -0.04 35.49
CA GLU A 145 40.58 -0.04 34.61
C GLU A 145 40.29 0.43 33.17
N GLN A 146 39.06 0.29 32.68
CA GLN A 146 38.67 0.63 31.30
C GLN A 146 37.83 1.92 31.19
N LYS A 147 37.93 2.80 32.19
CA LYS A 147 37.08 3.99 32.37
C LYS A 147 37.01 4.89 31.13
N ASP A 148 38.10 4.98 30.37
CA ASP A 148 38.22 5.85 29.19
C ASP A 148 37.79 5.19 27.86
N GLN A 149 37.47 3.89 27.87
CA GLN A 149 37.10 3.13 26.66
C GLN A 149 35.62 2.69 26.64
N LEU A 150 34.83 3.08 27.64
CA LEU A 150 33.44 2.66 27.74
C LEU A 150 32.51 3.53 26.85
N PRO A 151 31.62 2.93 26.04
CA PRO A 151 30.69 3.67 25.20
C PRO A 151 29.75 4.55 26.06
N ARG A 152 29.46 5.77 25.56
CA ARG A 152 28.70 6.82 26.27
C ARG A 152 27.26 6.45 26.68
N GLY A 153 26.78 5.24 26.33
CA GLY A 153 25.42 4.75 26.62
C GLY A 153 25.27 3.91 27.90
N LEU A 154 26.21 3.97 28.85
CA LEU A 154 26.04 3.30 30.15
C LEU A 154 24.95 3.99 30.99
N ASN A 155 24.05 3.19 31.56
CA ASN A 155 22.84 3.64 32.27
C ASN A 155 23.18 4.62 33.42
N ARG A 156 22.37 5.68 33.62
CA ARG A 156 22.62 6.74 34.61
C ARG A 156 22.73 6.19 36.04
N SER A 157 21.89 5.19 36.36
CA SER A 157 21.91 4.44 37.63
C SER A 157 23.28 3.81 37.91
N LEU A 158 23.88 3.17 36.90
CA LEU A 158 25.18 2.49 37.03
C LEU A 158 26.35 3.47 37.26
N ARG A 159 26.26 4.69 36.71
CA ARG A 159 27.29 5.73 36.91
C ARG A 159 27.24 6.30 38.32
N THR A 160 26.04 6.46 38.88
CA THR A 160 25.84 6.88 40.27
C THR A 160 26.33 5.81 41.25
N GLU A 161 26.04 4.53 40.98
CA GLU A 161 26.48 3.40 41.82
C GLU A 161 28.00 3.15 41.78
N LEU A 162 28.69 3.66 40.76
CA LEU A 162 30.15 3.57 40.58
C LEU A 162 30.90 4.83 41.03
N GLY A 163 30.23 5.80 41.67
CA GLY A 163 30.85 7.01 42.22
C GLY A 163 31.40 7.97 41.15
N LEU A 164 30.86 7.95 39.93
CA LEU A 164 31.28 8.83 38.85
C LEU A 164 30.47 10.13 38.90
N ASN A 165 31.13 11.26 39.16
CA ASN A 165 30.52 12.58 39.15
C ASN A 165 29.91 12.88 37.76
N VAL A 166 28.58 12.89 37.70
CA VAL A 166 27.85 13.36 36.52
C VAL A 166 27.56 14.84 36.77
N SER A 167 28.37 15.72 36.20
CA SER A 167 28.04 17.15 36.12
C SER A 167 26.70 17.30 35.40
N ASN A 168 25.69 17.84 36.08
CA ASN A 168 24.41 18.18 35.45
C ASN A 168 24.69 19.13 34.27
N PRO A 169 24.22 18.84 33.05
CA PRO A 169 24.21 19.86 32.02
C PRO A 169 23.29 20.98 32.51
N ALA A 170 23.76 22.23 32.33
CA ALA A 170 23.05 23.43 32.72
C ALA A 170 21.60 23.37 32.25
N HIS A 171 20.68 23.81 33.13
CA HIS A 171 19.28 23.99 32.83
C HIS A 171 19.13 24.91 31.61
N VAL A 172 18.94 24.31 30.43
CA VAL A 172 18.34 24.99 29.27
C VAL A 172 16.86 25.08 29.55
N THR A 173 16.34 26.30 29.49
CA THR A 173 14.95 26.70 29.71
C THR A 173 13.97 25.84 28.90
N GLN A 174 12.86 25.42 29.54
CA GLN A 174 11.95 24.35 29.10
C GLN A 174 11.04 24.68 27.90
N ASP A 175 11.23 25.79 27.18
CA ASP A 175 10.29 26.25 26.15
C ASP A 175 10.65 25.89 24.70
N GLU A 176 11.88 25.47 24.39
CA GLU A 176 12.29 25.11 23.01
C GLU A 176 11.91 23.70 22.49
N PRO A 177 11.84 22.61 23.29
CA PRO A 177 11.67 21.25 22.74
C PRO A 177 10.32 21.00 22.05
N SER A 178 9.27 21.72 22.47
CA SER A 178 7.91 21.58 21.94
C SER A 178 7.76 22.20 20.55
N ASN A 179 8.36 23.37 20.33
CA ASN A 179 8.36 24.04 19.02
C ASN A 179 9.16 23.24 17.98
N LEU A 180 10.35 22.75 18.35
CA LEU A 180 11.17 21.96 17.45
C LEU A 180 10.48 20.65 17.05
N LYS A 181 9.86 19.97 18.02
CA LYS A 181 9.08 18.76 17.75
C LYS A 181 7.91 19.04 16.81
N ASN A 182 7.16 20.11 17.02
CA ASN A 182 6.06 20.49 16.13
C ASN A 182 6.56 20.82 14.71
N LEU A 183 7.73 21.45 14.59
CA LEU A 183 8.35 21.77 13.31
C LEU A 183 8.72 20.50 12.53
N VAL A 184 9.31 19.50 13.21
CA VAL A 184 9.59 18.18 12.62
C VAL A 184 8.30 17.45 12.25
N ILE A 185 7.27 17.46 13.12
CA ILE A 185 5.98 16.83 12.82
C ILE A 185 5.35 17.45 11.56
N ASN A 186 5.29 18.79 11.50
CA ASN A 186 4.73 19.52 10.36
C ASN A 186 5.51 19.26 9.08
N PHE A 187 6.84 19.16 9.14
CA PHE A 187 7.65 18.75 8.00
C PHE A 187 7.31 17.32 7.55
N MET A 188 7.27 16.36 8.48
CA MET A 188 7.06 14.95 8.17
C MET A 188 5.67 14.61 7.65
N ILE A 189 4.63 15.38 7.98
CA ILE A 189 3.26 15.16 7.49
C ILE A 189 2.98 15.78 6.12
N ARG A 190 3.90 16.55 5.54
CA ARG A 190 3.72 17.09 4.19
C ARG A 190 3.70 15.97 3.16
N ASP A 191 2.85 16.12 2.14
CA ASP A 191 2.66 15.10 1.10
C ASP A 191 3.91 14.87 0.22
N ASP A 192 4.83 15.84 0.18
CA ASP A 192 6.13 15.72 -0.51
C ASP A 192 7.19 15.00 0.32
N ILE A 193 6.96 14.84 1.63
CA ILE A 193 7.86 14.14 2.56
C ILE A 193 7.32 12.76 2.90
N SER A 194 6.02 12.63 3.12
CA SER A 194 5.35 11.34 3.38
C SER A 194 3.97 11.25 2.72
N LYS A 195 3.63 10.07 2.18
CA LYS A 195 2.31 9.79 1.58
C LYS A 195 1.45 8.93 2.50
N ILE A 196 0.15 9.23 2.54
CA ILE A 196 -0.83 8.40 3.23
C ILE A 196 -0.89 7.01 2.60
N SER A 197 -0.95 5.98 3.43
CA SER A 197 -1.09 4.60 2.99
C SER A 197 -2.39 4.45 2.20
N PRO A 198 -2.34 3.86 0.99
CA PRO A 198 -3.52 3.71 0.14
C PRO A 198 -4.51 2.66 0.66
N ASP A 199 -4.17 1.95 1.74
CA ASP A 199 -4.98 0.88 2.32
C ASP A 199 -5.68 1.41 3.57
N VAL A 200 -6.98 1.72 3.43
CA VAL A 200 -7.85 2.30 4.49
C VAL A 200 -7.87 1.46 5.77
N LYS A 201 -7.42 0.20 5.71
CA LYS A 201 -7.37 -0.71 6.86
C LYS A 201 -6.14 -0.54 7.75
N LYS A 202 -5.12 0.23 7.33
CA LYS A 202 -3.90 0.48 8.09
C LYS A 202 -4.00 1.81 8.82
N MET A 203 -4.66 1.80 9.99
CA MET A 203 -4.74 2.95 10.90
C MET A 203 -4.03 2.65 12.23
N ILE A 204 -3.40 3.66 12.81
CA ILE A 204 -2.88 3.64 14.18
C ILE A 204 -3.63 4.73 14.95
N ASN A 205 -4.35 4.34 16.00
CA ASN A 205 -5.13 5.25 16.85
C ASN A 205 -6.09 6.17 16.05
N GLY A 206 -6.76 5.62 15.02
CA GLY A 206 -7.70 6.37 14.18
C GLY A 206 -7.05 7.27 13.12
N THR A 207 -5.72 7.37 13.08
CA THR A 207 -4.98 8.13 12.05
C THR A 207 -4.45 7.18 10.98
N SER A 208 -4.62 7.53 9.71
CA SER A 208 -4.08 6.76 8.58
C SER A 208 -2.55 6.75 8.62
N ILE A 209 -1.95 5.57 8.47
CA ILE A 209 -0.49 5.44 8.41
C ILE A 209 0.04 6.23 7.20
N ARG A 210 1.15 6.94 7.36
CA ARG A 210 1.90 7.60 6.29
C ARG A 210 3.25 6.90 6.12
N TYR A 211 3.74 6.83 4.89
CA TYR A 211 5.08 6.35 4.59
C TYR A 211 5.92 7.49 4.09
N TRP A 212 7.10 7.70 4.68
CA TRP A 212 8.04 8.69 4.17
C TRP A 212 8.54 8.29 2.77
N LEU A 213 8.78 9.27 1.91
CA LEU A 213 9.12 9.08 0.48
C LEU A 213 10.60 8.88 0.23
N HIS A 214 11.44 9.36 1.16
CA HIS A 214 12.88 9.25 1.10
C HIS A 214 13.45 8.63 2.38
N ASN A 215 14.74 8.29 2.35
CA ASN A 215 15.45 7.85 3.54
C ASN A 215 15.50 8.99 4.57
N LEU A 216 15.42 8.65 5.84
CA LEU A 216 15.41 9.62 6.93
C LEU A 216 16.67 10.50 6.95
N ASN A 217 17.82 9.99 6.49
CA ASN A 217 19.04 10.79 6.35
C ASN A 217 18.85 11.94 5.34
N ILE A 218 18.26 11.65 4.19
CA ILE A 218 18.00 12.65 3.14
C ILE A 218 16.94 13.65 3.64
N LEU A 219 15.93 13.14 4.34
CA LEU A 219 14.89 13.99 4.93
C LEU A 219 15.43 14.88 6.05
N HIS A 220 16.48 14.44 6.75
CA HIS A 220 17.17 15.22 7.76
C HIS A 220 17.99 16.35 7.12
N GLU A 221 18.79 16.07 6.09
CA GLU A 221 19.49 17.11 5.32
C GLU A 221 18.50 18.11 4.70
N GLN A 222 17.39 17.62 4.15
CA GLN A 222 16.34 18.45 3.57
C GLN A 222 15.62 19.30 4.64
N PHE A 223 15.40 18.75 5.83
CA PHE A 223 14.84 19.48 6.95
C PHE A 223 15.77 20.63 7.37
N GLU A 224 17.07 20.36 7.55
CA GLU A 224 18.05 21.38 7.92
C GLU A 224 18.15 22.48 6.85
N ALA A 225 18.14 22.10 5.57
CA ALA A 225 18.17 23.05 4.46
C ALA A 225 16.91 23.92 4.34
N GLU A 226 15.71 23.34 4.54
CA GLU A 226 14.45 24.07 4.39
C GLU A 226 14.11 24.95 5.61
N THR A 227 14.48 24.49 6.80
CA THR A 227 14.10 25.15 8.06
C THR A 227 15.20 26.02 8.64
N GLY A 228 16.43 25.89 8.13
CA GLY A 228 17.62 26.55 8.69
C GLY A 228 17.98 26.08 10.10
N THR A 229 17.29 25.06 10.63
CA THR A 229 17.44 24.58 12.00
C THR A 229 18.30 23.32 12.00
N SER A 230 19.50 23.40 12.56
CA SER A 230 20.36 22.22 12.70
C SER A 230 19.92 21.35 13.87
N ILE A 231 19.70 20.07 13.62
CA ILE A 231 19.32 19.09 14.64
C ILE A 231 20.08 17.80 14.45
N ALA A 232 20.36 17.07 15.54
CA ALA A 232 20.95 15.75 15.40
C ALA A 232 19.97 14.78 14.73
N TYR A 233 20.49 13.91 13.85
CA TYR A 233 19.70 12.85 13.19
C TYR A 233 18.90 12.00 14.18
N SER A 234 19.50 11.66 15.34
CA SER A 234 18.83 10.91 16.41
C SER A 234 17.64 11.66 17.00
N THR A 235 17.75 12.98 17.15
CA THR A 235 16.68 13.85 17.63
C THR A 235 15.55 13.92 16.62
N LEU A 236 15.84 14.17 15.34
CA LEU A 236 14.83 14.14 14.26
C LEU A 236 14.10 12.79 14.27
N SER A 237 14.85 11.69 14.31
CA SER A 237 14.29 10.34 14.30
C SER A 237 13.35 10.07 15.47
N SER A 238 13.64 10.63 16.65
CA SER A 238 12.78 10.50 17.83
C SER A 238 11.49 11.32 17.76
N TYR A 239 11.48 12.40 16.96
CA TYR A 239 10.35 13.32 16.82
C TYR A 239 9.41 12.97 15.67
N VAL A 240 9.79 12.02 14.80
CA VAL A 240 8.90 11.52 13.75
C VAL A 240 7.63 10.94 14.38
N PRO A 241 6.42 11.34 13.91
CA PRO A 241 5.18 10.78 14.42
C PRO A 241 5.11 9.26 14.26
N VAL A 242 4.55 8.56 15.24
CA VAL A 242 4.43 7.09 15.25
C VAL A 242 3.64 6.54 14.04
N TYR A 243 2.72 7.34 13.49
CA TYR A 243 1.95 7.00 12.29
C TYR A 243 2.69 7.31 10.98
N VAL A 244 3.85 7.97 11.01
CA VAL A 244 4.74 8.17 9.86
C VAL A 244 5.87 7.14 9.96
N LYS A 245 5.88 6.15 9.06
CA LYS A 245 6.78 5.00 9.16
C LYS A 245 7.69 4.85 7.96
N LYS A 246 8.84 4.21 8.19
CA LYS A 246 9.57 3.54 7.12
C LYS A 246 8.65 2.50 6.49
N PRO A 247 8.45 2.53 5.17
CA PRO A 247 7.76 1.43 4.54
C PRO A 247 8.61 0.14 4.75
N ASN A 248 7.99 -1.00 5.06
CA ASN A 248 8.60 -2.35 4.99
C ASN A 248 8.32 -2.98 3.61
N LEU A 249 9.02 -4.01 3.13
CA LEU A 249 8.72 -4.64 1.81
C LEU A 249 7.24 -5.03 1.57
N SER A 250 6.46 -5.26 2.63
CA SER A 250 5.00 -5.48 2.60
C SER A 250 4.14 -4.20 2.60
N ASP A 251 4.76 -3.08 2.97
CA ASP A 251 4.22 -1.73 3.07
C ASP A 251 4.76 -0.78 1.98
N TRP A 252 5.85 -1.15 1.29
CA TRP A 252 6.39 -0.48 0.10
C TRP A 252 5.32 -0.60 -0.99
N GLY A 253 4.45 0.40 -1.01
CA GLY A 253 3.93 1.00 -2.22
C GLY A 253 4.87 2.07 -2.76
N THR A 254 6.20 1.89 -2.69
CA THR A 254 7.11 2.62 -3.57
C THR A 254 6.78 2.21 -4.99
N CYS A 255 6.55 3.18 -5.88
CA CYS A 255 6.31 3.00 -7.31
C CYS A 255 5.65 1.65 -7.66
N LEU A 256 4.33 1.64 -7.81
CA LEU A 256 3.61 0.47 -8.34
C LEU A 256 3.95 0.19 -9.82
N CYS A 257 4.83 0.99 -10.42
CA CYS A 257 5.32 0.77 -11.76
C CYS A 257 6.39 -0.35 -11.77
N ALA A 258 6.17 -1.29 -12.69
CA ALA A 258 7.06 -2.44 -12.89
C ALA A 258 8.47 -2.02 -13.32
N PHE A 259 8.64 -0.84 -13.94
CA PHE A 259 9.94 -0.32 -14.38
C PHE A 259 10.86 0.07 -13.23
N CYS A 260 10.35 0.42 -12.04
CA CYS A 260 11.21 0.59 -10.86
C CYS A 260 11.30 -0.69 -10.03
N LEU A 261 10.18 -1.40 -9.88
CA LEU A 261 10.11 -2.54 -8.96
C LEU A 261 10.89 -3.76 -9.46
N ASN A 262 10.84 -4.08 -10.75
CA ASN A 262 11.57 -5.22 -11.30
C ASN A 262 13.09 -5.06 -11.17
N PRO A 263 13.73 -3.94 -11.58
CA PRO A 263 15.16 -3.79 -11.43
C PRO A 263 15.59 -3.69 -9.95
N GLN A 264 14.78 -3.09 -9.07
CA GLN A 264 15.02 -3.11 -7.62
C GLN A 264 15.04 -4.54 -7.05
N ILE A 265 14.08 -5.38 -7.42
CA ILE A 265 14.06 -6.80 -7.01
C ILE A 265 15.31 -7.53 -7.50
N LYS A 266 15.79 -7.22 -8.71
CA LYS A 266 17.00 -7.84 -9.26
C LYS A 266 18.26 -7.40 -8.51
N LEU A 267 18.39 -6.11 -8.18
CA LEU A 267 19.47 -5.59 -7.35
C LEU A 267 19.54 -6.30 -5.99
N GLU A 268 18.41 -6.34 -5.26
CA GLU A 268 18.34 -7.00 -3.96
C GLU A 268 18.69 -8.48 -4.04
N LYS A 269 18.31 -9.15 -5.13
CA LYS A 269 18.61 -10.57 -5.33
C LYS A 269 20.12 -10.81 -5.46
N LEU A 270 20.84 -9.95 -6.17
CA LEU A 270 22.30 -10.06 -6.32
C LEU A 270 23.04 -9.75 -5.02
N ILE A 271 22.61 -8.71 -4.30
CA ILE A 271 23.16 -8.37 -2.98
C ILE A 271 22.97 -9.53 -1.99
N ARG A 272 21.74 -10.09 -1.90
CA ARG A 272 21.46 -11.24 -1.02
C ARG A 272 22.21 -12.51 -1.42
N ALA A 273 22.55 -12.66 -2.69
CA ALA A 273 23.36 -13.76 -3.18
C ALA A 273 24.88 -13.56 -2.93
N GLY A 274 25.27 -12.42 -2.33
CA GLY A 274 26.68 -12.07 -2.10
C GLY A 274 27.46 -11.79 -3.40
N LYS A 275 26.75 -11.52 -4.51
CA LYS A 275 27.36 -11.30 -5.83
C LYS A 275 27.74 -9.83 -6.06
N LEU A 276 27.15 -8.91 -5.30
CA LEU A 276 27.50 -7.49 -5.28
C LEU A 276 27.95 -7.13 -3.86
N LEU A 277 29.12 -6.50 -3.75
CA LEU A 277 29.71 -6.02 -2.51
C LEU A 277 29.77 -4.50 -2.55
N ASP A 278 29.56 -3.87 -1.40
CA ASP A 278 29.66 -2.41 -1.23
C ASP A 278 28.77 -1.59 -2.19
N ILE A 279 27.59 -2.14 -2.51
CA ILE A 279 26.56 -1.50 -3.31
C ILE A 279 25.37 -1.15 -2.40
N ASP A 280 24.87 0.08 -2.52
CA ASP A 280 23.66 0.53 -1.84
C ASP A 280 22.44 -0.36 -2.18
N ALA A 281 21.57 -0.62 -1.21
CA ALA A 281 20.40 -1.47 -1.44
C ALA A 281 19.27 -0.78 -2.23
N ASP A 282 19.35 0.53 -2.44
CA ASP A 282 18.33 1.35 -3.10
C ASP A 282 18.80 1.77 -4.50
N LEU A 283 18.16 1.20 -5.53
CA LEU A 283 18.51 1.49 -6.91
C LEU A 283 18.25 2.94 -7.29
N CYS A 284 17.21 3.60 -6.75
CA CYS A 284 16.94 5.00 -7.04
C CYS A 284 18.09 5.90 -6.55
N TYR A 285 18.67 5.57 -5.40
CA TYR A 285 19.84 6.30 -4.89
C TYR A 285 21.06 6.09 -5.78
N ILE A 286 21.30 4.86 -6.24
CA ILE A 286 22.39 4.56 -7.18
C ILE A 286 22.22 5.30 -8.51
N ILE A 287 21.02 5.28 -9.10
CA ILE A 287 20.73 5.90 -10.40
C ILE A 287 20.96 7.42 -10.37
N ASN A 288 20.81 8.03 -9.20
CA ASN A 288 20.97 9.48 -9.03
C ASN A 288 22.43 9.94 -8.93
N ASP A 289 23.38 9.02 -8.82
CA ASP A 289 24.80 9.31 -8.71
C ASP A 289 25.57 8.58 -9.81
N ILE A 290 26.17 9.37 -10.71
CA ILE A 290 26.91 8.87 -11.87
C ILE A 290 28.04 7.91 -11.43
N THR A 291 28.70 8.19 -10.31
CA THR A 291 29.78 7.34 -9.81
C THR A 291 29.26 5.99 -9.35
N LYS A 292 28.11 5.98 -8.67
CA LYS A 292 27.48 4.76 -8.15
C LYS A 292 26.91 3.89 -9.26
N ILE A 293 26.23 4.47 -10.25
CA ILE A 293 25.71 3.70 -11.38
C ILE A 293 26.84 3.12 -12.25
N ASN A 294 27.95 3.84 -12.39
CA ASN A 294 29.12 3.33 -13.10
C ASN A 294 29.76 2.16 -12.32
N ASN A 295 29.91 2.28 -10.99
CA ASN A 295 30.38 1.19 -10.15
C ASN A 295 29.47 -0.05 -10.26
N LEU A 296 28.15 0.13 -10.13
CA LEU A 296 27.17 -0.95 -10.30
C LEU A 296 27.31 -1.62 -11.67
N THR A 297 27.35 -0.83 -12.74
CA THR A 297 27.50 -1.35 -14.12
C THR A 297 28.78 -2.15 -14.30
N THR A 298 29.91 -1.69 -13.75
CA THR A 298 31.18 -2.41 -13.80
C THR A 298 31.11 -3.73 -13.05
N GLN A 299 30.54 -3.77 -11.84
CA GLN A 299 30.37 -5.02 -11.10
C GLN A 299 29.45 -6.00 -11.82
N LEU A 300 28.33 -5.51 -12.38
CA LEU A 300 27.41 -6.32 -13.16
C LEU A 300 28.08 -6.93 -14.40
N ASN A 301 28.90 -6.17 -15.12
CA ASN A 301 29.61 -6.69 -16.29
C ASN A 301 30.60 -7.82 -15.92
N LYS A 302 31.23 -7.77 -14.74
CA LYS A 302 32.08 -8.87 -14.24
C LYS A 302 31.29 -10.16 -13.99
N LEU A 303 30.02 -10.06 -13.61
CA LEU A 303 29.16 -11.22 -13.34
C LEU A 303 28.68 -11.93 -14.62
N LYS A 304 28.79 -11.30 -15.80
CA LYS A 304 28.36 -11.91 -17.08
C LYS A 304 29.18 -13.14 -17.50
N SER A 305 30.39 -13.31 -16.95
CA SER A 305 31.26 -14.46 -17.24
C SER A 305 30.87 -15.72 -16.47
N GLN A 306 29.96 -15.63 -15.49
CA GLN A 306 29.55 -16.76 -14.66
C GLN A 306 28.35 -17.50 -15.29
N SER A 307 28.39 -18.83 -15.22
CA SER A 307 27.36 -19.73 -15.78
C SER A 307 26.32 -20.22 -14.77
N GLU A 308 26.35 -19.70 -13.54
CA GLU A 308 25.43 -20.11 -12.48
C GLU A 308 23.97 -19.73 -12.80
N ASN A 309 23.02 -20.53 -12.31
CA ASN A 309 21.60 -20.23 -12.41
C ASN A 309 21.12 -19.41 -11.21
N ILE A 310 20.26 -18.43 -11.46
CA ILE A 310 19.66 -17.60 -10.44
C ILE A 310 18.14 -17.65 -10.52
N THR A 311 17.50 -17.85 -9.37
CA THR A 311 16.05 -17.83 -9.23
C THR A 311 15.60 -16.49 -8.63
N TYR A 312 14.61 -15.88 -9.26
CA TYR A 312 14.13 -14.56 -8.89
C TYR A 312 12.63 -14.42 -9.17
N ILE A 313 12.11 -13.27 -8.76
CA ILE A 313 10.71 -12.92 -8.88
C ILE A 313 10.62 -11.72 -9.81
N GLU A 314 9.59 -11.67 -10.64
CA GLU A 314 9.35 -10.56 -11.55
C GLU A 314 7.86 -10.31 -11.77
N TRP A 315 7.49 -9.04 -11.93
CA TRP A 315 6.17 -8.65 -12.43
C TRP A 315 6.16 -8.66 -13.96
N GLN A 316 5.28 -9.48 -14.54
CA GLN A 316 5.10 -9.61 -15.98
C GLN A 316 3.64 -9.33 -16.36
N LYS A 317 3.44 -8.75 -17.54
CA LYS A 317 2.11 -8.54 -18.13
C LYS A 317 1.71 -9.78 -18.93
N GLU A 318 0.69 -10.50 -18.48
CA GLU A 318 0.17 -11.71 -19.13
C GLU A 318 -1.20 -11.42 -19.78
N ARG A 319 -1.32 -11.64 -21.09
CA ARG A 319 -2.61 -11.49 -21.80
C ARG A 319 -3.39 -12.79 -21.68
N LEU A 320 -4.44 -12.78 -20.85
CA LEU A 320 -5.31 -13.94 -20.71
C LEU A 320 -6.37 -13.98 -21.84
N PRO A 321 -6.76 -15.17 -22.34
CA PRO A 321 -7.68 -15.31 -23.48
C PRO A 321 -9.05 -14.63 -23.33
N ASN A 322 -9.47 -14.33 -22.10
CA ASN A 322 -10.79 -13.74 -21.80
C ASN A 322 -10.70 -12.31 -21.25
N HIS A 323 -9.52 -11.69 -21.24
CA HIS A 323 -9.33 -10.34 -20.71
C HIS A 323 -8.90 -9.39 -21.83
N LYS A 324 -9.60 -8.26 -21.94
CA LYS A 324 -9.30 -7.22 -22.93
C LYS A 324 -7.93 -6.56 -22.66
N ALA A 325 -7.57 -6.40 -21.39
CA ALA A 325 -6.30 -5.83 -20.96
C ALA A 325 -5.36 -6.90 -20.38
N PRO A 326 -4.04 -6.76 -20.56
CA PRO A 326 -3.05 -7.63 -19.94
C PRO A 326 -3.07 -7.48 -18.41
N LEU A 327 -2.95 -8.60 -17.70
CA LEU A 327 -2.91 -8.64 -16.24
C LEU A 327 -1.47 -8.69 -15.75
N SER A 328 -1.12 -7.78 -14.83
CA SER A 328 0.17 -7.83 -14.15
C SER A 328 0.17 -8.97 -13.13
N LYS A 329 1.14 -9.87 -13.24
CA LYS A 329 1.28 -11.04 -12.37
C LYS A 329 2.72 -11.24 -11.95
N LYS A 330 2.88 -11.63 -10.69
CA LYS A 330 4.15 -12.00 -10.09
C LYS A 330 4.51 -13.43 -10.47
N ASN A 331 5.61 -13.60 -11.20
CA ASN A 331 6.12 -14.89 -11.65
C ASN A 331 7.45 -15.23 -10.97
N TYR A 332 7.69 -16.53 -10.79
CA TYR A 332 9.00 -17.05 -10.37
C TYR A 332 9.76 -17.45 -11.62
N CYS A 333 10.92 -16.84 -11.80
CA CYS A 333 11.77 -17.01 -12.97
C CYS A 333 13.08 -17.70 -12.56
N SER A 334 13.65 -18.45 -13.49
CA SER A 334 14.99 -19.03 -13.37
C SER A 334 15.71 -18.78 -14.69
N SER A 335 16.91 -18.22 -14.63
CA SER A 335 17.75 -17.98 -15.80
C SER A 335 19.22 -18.11 -15.42
N THR A 336 20.10 -18.14 -16.41
CA THR A 336 21.54 -18.00 -16.19
C THR A 336 21.84 -16.61 -15.59
N LEU A 337 22.95 -16.47 -14.87
CA LEU A 337 23.38 -15.19 -14.32
C LEU A 337 23.67 -14.18 -15.43
N LYS A 338 24.25 -14.62 -16.54
CA LYS A 338 24.48 -13.81 -17.73
C LYS A 338 23.18 -13.19 -18.27
N ASP A 339 22.14 -13.99 -18.46
CA ASP A 339 20.85 -13.51 -18.97
C ASP A 339 20.15 -12.61 -17.96
N PHE A 340 20.22 -12.97 -16.67
CA PHE A 340 19.68 -12.18 -15.59
C PHE A 340 20.28 -10.77 -15.54
N VAL A 341 21.61 -10.68 -15.59
CA VAL A 341 22.35 -9.40 -15.56
C VAL A 341 22.09 -8.61 -16.83
N SER A 342 22.08 -9.25 -17.99
CA SER A 342 21.81 -8.55 -19.26
C SER A 342 20.43 -7.93 -19.25
N LYS A 343 19.42 -8.66 -18.77
CA LYS A 343 18.07 -8.14 -18.56
C LYS A 343 18.02 -7.03 -17.51
N PHE A 344 18.73 -7.18 -16.40
CA PHE A 344 18.79 -6.15 -15.37
C PHE A 344 19.34 -4.82 -15.93
N LEU A 345 20.45 -4.87 -16.65
CA LEU A 345 21.05 -3.68 -17.27
C LEU A 345 20.10 -2.99 -18.25
N THR A 346 19.31 -3.75 -19.02
CA THR A 346 18.31 -3.15 -19.92
C THR A 346 17.10 -2.54 -19.21
N GLU A 347 16.84 -2.94 -17.96
CA GLU A 347 15.73 -2.42 -17.16
C GLU A 347 16.12 -1.21 -16.30
N ILE A 348 17.41 -0.93 -16.12
CA ILE A 348 17.88 0.29 -15.45
C ILE A 348 17.61 1.47 -16.38
N ASP A 349 16.50 2.16 -16.15
CA ASP A 349 16.11 3.36 -16.88
C ASP A 349 16.39 4.62 -16.05
N VAL A 350 17.55 5.23 -16.30
CA VAL A 350 17.96 6.50 -15.68
C VAL A 350 17.02 7.64 -16.06
N GLN A 351 16.56 7.65 -17.31
CA GLN A 351 15.69 8.72 -17.82
C GLN A 351 14.33 8.68 -17.12
N HIS A 352 13.80 7.50 -16.84
CA HIS A 352 12.56 7.35 -16.08
C HIS A 352 12.65 8.02 -14.70
N VAL A 353 13.74 7.79 -13.97
CA VAL A 353 13.99 8.43 -12.66
C VAL A 353 14.10 9.95 -12.79
N GLN A 354 14.81 10.43 -13.81
CA GLN A 354 14.93 11.86 -14.09
C GLN A 354 13.59 12.51 -14.44
N ARG A 355 12.75 11.85 -15.25
CA ARG A 355 11.40 12.34 -15.61
C ARG A 355 10.51 12.48 -14.39
N ILE A 356 10.52 11.49 -13.47
CA ILE A 356 9.74 11.57 -12.23
C ILE A 356 10.14 12.80 -11.42
N LYS A 357 11.44 13.04 -11.26
CA LYS A 357 11.95 14.20 -10.50
C LYS A 357 11.57 15.53 -11.13
N SER A 358 11.73 15.66 -12.44
CA SER A 358 11.40 16.90 -13.14
C SER A 358 9.90 17.17 -13.13
N GLN A 359 9.08 16.14 -13.37
CA GLN A 359 7.62 16.24 -13.30
C GLN A 359 7.12 16.58 -11.90
N PHE A 360 7.72 15.99 -10.86
CA PHE A 360 7.36 16.31 -9.48
C PHE A 360 7.72 17.76 -9.12
N SER A 361 8.89 18.25 -9.57
CA SER A 361 9.27 19.66 -9.40
C SER A 361 8.30 20.58 -10.13
N ALA A 362 7.92 20.24 -11.37
CA ALA A 362 6.93 21.01 -12.13
C ALA A 362 5.56 21.02 -11.45
N PHE A 363 5.13 19.88 -10.90
CA PHE A 363 3.88 19.78 -10.12
C PHE A 363 3.93 20.64 -8.85
N LYS A 364 5.05 20.61 -8.12
CA LYS A 364 5.25 21.47 -6.93
C LYS A 364 5.15 22.95 -7.33
N GLN A 365 5.82 23.35 -8.40
CA GLN A 365 5.77 24.72 -8.89
C GLN A 365 4.35 25.13 -9.29
N ALA A 366 3.63 24.28 -10.04
CA ALA A 366 2.26 24.55 -10.44
C ALA A 366 1.32 24.80 -9.25
N ARG A 367 1.50 24.05 -8.15
CA ARG A 367 0.75 24.28 -6.91
C ARG A 367 1.09 25.61 -6.28
N LEU A 368 2.37 25.96 -6.20
CA LEU A 368 2.82 27.24 -5.64
C LEU A 368 2.28 28.41 -6.47
N ASP A 369 2.37 28.34 -7.80
CA ASP A 369 1.84 29.35 -8.71
C ASP A 369 0.35 29.57 -8.48
N ALA A 370 -0.43 28.47 -8.41
CA ALA A 370 -1.86 28.54 -8.17
C ALA A 370 -2.25 29.08 -6.79
N LEU A 371 -1.44 28.83 -5.75
CA LEU A 371 -1.68 29.35 -4.40
C LEU A 371 -1.29 30.84 -4.26
N ASN A 372 -0.35 31.32 -5.08
CA ASN A 372 0.16 32.68 -4.98
C ASN A 372 -0.59 33.67 -5.89
N LEU A 373 -1.07 33.21 -7.05
CA LEU A 373 -1.66 34.03 -8.09
C LEU A 373 -3.17 33.77 -8.23
N PRO A 374 -4.03 34.81 -8.18
CA PRO A 374 -5.49 34.63 -8.16
C PRO A 374 -6.07 34.11 -9.48
N GLU A 375 -5.39 34.35 -10.61
CA GLU A 375 -5.86 33.98 -11.95
C GLU A 375 -5.43 32.57 -12.38
N ILE A 376 -4.67 31.86 -11.54
CA ILE A 376 -4.13 30.54 -11.85
C ILE A 376 -4.86 29.48 -11.02
N ALA A 377 -5.32 28.42 -11.69
CA ALA A 377 -5.81 27.21 -11.04
C ALA A 377 -4.98 26.00 -11.44
N ALA A 378 -4.44 25.28 -10.45
CA ALA A 378 -3.85 23.96 -10.68
C ALA A 378 -4.88 22.89 -10.36
N ILE A 379 -5.06 21.94 -11.27
CA ILE A 379 -6.09 20.89 -11.16
C ILE A 379 -5.42 19.54 -11.40
N GLN A 380 -5.42 18.68 -10.38
CA GLN A 380 -5.01 17.29 -10.52
C GLN A 380 -6.25 16.40 -10.68
N ILE A 381 -6.28 15.56 -11.72
CA ILE A 381 -7.40 14.64 -11.98
C ILE A 381 -6.92 13.21 -12.23
N ASP A 382 -7.70 12.24 -11.78
CA ASP A 382 -7.53 10.83 -12.14
C ASP A 382 -8.87 10.06 -12.03
N TRP A 383 -9.01 9.05 -12.88
CA TRP A 383 -10.12 8.11 -12.83
C TRP A 383 -9.97 7.15 -11.65
N SER A 384 -10.92 7.20 -10.74
CA SER A 384 -11.04 6.22 -9.67
C SER A 384 -11.63 4.90 -10.19
N GLU A 385 -11.25 3.77 -9.56
CA GLU A 385 -11.87 2.47 -9.87
C GLU A 385 -13.40 2.57 -9.85
N SER A 386 -14.11 1.97 -10.81
CA SER A 386 -15.57 2.07 -10.84
C SER A 386 -16.20 1.50 -9.56
N PHE A 387 -17.19 2.23 -9.03
CA PHE A 387 -18.00 1.78 -7.90
C PHE A 387 -19.06 0.80 -8.39
N ILE A 388 -19.07 -0.41 -7.82
CA ILE A 388 -20.11 -1.39 -8.12
C ILE A 388 -21.31 -1.06 -7.24
N LEU A 389 -22.39 -0.64 -7.87
CA LEU A 389 -23.65 -0.38 -7.21
C LEU A 389 -24.27 -1.71 -6.76
N LYS A 390 -24.40 -1.87 -5.45
CA LYS A 390 -25.00 -3.03 -4.80
C LYS A 390 -25.99 -2.52 -3.78
N GLN A 391 -27.27 -2.80 -3.94
CA GLN A 391 -28.28 -2.41 -2.96
C GLN A 391 -28.14 -3.22 -1.68
N ALA A 392 -28.63 -2.65 -0.59
CA ALA A 392 -28.93 -3.42 0.59
C ALA A 392 -30.05 -4.43 0.29
N ARG A 393 -30.01 -5.60 0.94
CA ARG A 393 -31.10 -6.60 0.92
C ARG A 393 -31.50 -7.13 -0.48
N GLU A 394 -30.61 -7.06 -1.47
CA GLU A 394 -30.87 -7.58 -2.82
C GLU A 394 -31.23 -9.08 -2.84
N GLU A 395 -32.23 -9.41 -3.65
CA GLU A 395 -32.54 -10.78 -4.04
C GLU A 395 -31.35 -11.37 -4.84
N ARG A 396 -31.12 -12.69 -4.73
CA ARG A 396 -29.91 -13.32 -5.27
C ARG A 396 -29.73 -13.19 -6.79
N SER A 397 -30.78 -12.90 -7.55
CA SER A 397 -30.69 -12.67 -8.99
C SER A 397 -30.12 -11.28 -9.35
N ALA A 398 -30.27 -10.27 -8.49
CA ALA A 398 -29.74 -8.92 -8.71
C ALA A 398 -28.19 -8.89 -8.76
N TYR A 399 -27.52 -9.87 -8.13
CA TYR A 399 -26.07 -10.08 -8.25
C TYR A 399 -25.55 -10.22 -9.70
N TYR A 400 -26.42 -10.58 -10.65
CA TYR A 400 -26.04 -10.72 -12.06
C TYR A 400 -26.28 -9.46 -12.90
N ASN A 401 -26.92 -8.43 -12.33
CA ASN A 401 -27.25 -7.17 -12.99
C ASN A 401 -26.70 -5.97 -12.20
N THR A 402 -25.44 -6.04 -11.77
CA THR A 402 -24.78 -4.95 -11.05
C THR A 402 -24.34 -3.85 -12.01
N GLN A 403 -24.81 -2.63 -11.79
CA GLN A 403 -24.34 -1.44 -12.51
C GLN A 403 -23.03 -0.92 -11.91
N ASN A 404 -22.21 -0.32 -12.76
CA ASN A 404 -20.96 0.30 -12.36
C ASN A 404 -21.08 1.81 -12.56
N VAL A 405 -20.75 2.57 -11.53
CA VAL A 405 -20.66 4.02 -11.59
C VAL A 405 -19.19 4.38 -11.67
N SER A 406 -18.81 5.08 -12.73
CA SER A 406 -17.46 5.64 -12.87
C SER A 406 -17.35 6.92 -12.05
N THR A 407 -16.16 7.15 -11.51
CA THR A 407 -15.85 8.36 -10.73
C THR A 407 -14.56 8.95 -11.27
N ASN A 408 -14.63 10.15 -11.86
CA ASN A 408 -13.44 10.95 -12.10
C ASN A 408 -13.28 11.89 -10.92
N SER A 409 -12.15 11.78 -10.22
CA SER A 409 -11.88 12.53 -8.99
C SER A 409 -10.74 13.51 -9.23
N GLY A 410 -10.76 14.63 -8.51
CA GLY A 410 -9.68 15.59 -8.63
C GLY A 410 -9.61 16.56 -7.47
N TYR A 411 -8.52 17.31 -7.43
CA TYR A 411 -8.28 18.38 -6.47
C TYR A 411 -7.86 19.65 -7.19
N ILE A 412 -8.33 20.78 -6.68
CA ILE A 412 -8.06 22.10 -7.23
C ILE A 412 -7.31 22.91 -6.20
N TRP A 413 -6.23 23.55 -6.63
CA TRP A 413 -5.55 24.61 -5.89
C TRP A 413 -5.81 25.93 -6.59
N THR A 414 -6.21 26.93 -5.80
CA THR A 414 -6.23 28.35 -6.16
C THR A 414 -5.84 29.17 -4.94
N LYS A 415 -5.50 30.44 -5.14
CA LYS A 415 -5.14 31.37 -4.06
C LYS A 415 -6.21 31.49 -2.97
N SER A 416 -7.48 31.50 -3.37
CA SER A 416 -8.59 31.81 -2.45
C SER A 416 -9.32 30.58 -1.93
N TYR A 417 -9.22 29.45 -2.63
CA TYR A 417 -9.94 28.23 -2.27
C TYR A 417 -9.21 27.00 -2.82
N SER A 418 -9.22 25.91 -2.05
CA SER A 418 -8.72 24.62 -2.49
C SER A 418 -9.67 23.53 -2.03
N TYR A 419 -10.12 22.69 -2.95
CA TYR A 419 -11.12 21.66 -2.63
C TYR A 419 -11.00 20.44 -3.54
N GLY A 420 -11.46 19.31 -3.01
CA GLY A 420 -11.63 18.08 -3.75
C GLY A 420 -12.97 18.04 -4.45
N PHE A 421 -13.02 17.44 -5.64
CA PHE A 421 -14.24 17.26 -6.41
C PHE A 421 -14.30 15.85 -7.00
N GLY A 422 -15.49 15.46 -7.45
CA GLY A 422 -15.62 14.30 -8.32
C GLY A 422 -16.87 14.36 -9.20
N ALA A 423 -16.73 13.79 -10.38
CA ALA A 423 -17.79 13.63 -11.36
C ALA A 423 -18.22 12.16 -11.41
N LEU A 424 -19.53 11.94 -11.33
CA LEU A 424 -20.13 10.62 -11.34
C LEU A 424 -20.80 10.34 -12.67
N SER A 425 -20.68 9.12 -13.19
CA SER A 425 -21.32 8.73 -14.44
C SER A 425 -21.69 7.26 -14.46
N ASP A 426 -22.85 6.94 -15.03
CA ASP A 426 -23.25 5.55 -15.34
C ASP A 426 -22.47 4.97 -16.52
N ASN A 427 -21.77 5.81 -17.27
CA ASN A 427 -20.92 5.36 -18.36
C ASN A 427 -19.59 4.82 -17.81
N THR A 428 -19.19 3.65 -18.29
CA THR A 428 -17.89 3.03 -17.98
C THR A 428 -16.80 3.42 -18.97
N CYS A 429 -17.11 4.30 -19.93
CA CYS A 429 -16.15 4.87 -20.85
C CYS A 429 -15.22 5.85 -20.14
N HIS A 430 -13.91 5.63 -20.30
CA HIS A 430 -12.86 6.52 -19.79
C HIS A 430 -12.08 7.16 -20.94
N SER A 431 -12.74 7.44 -22.06
CA SER A 431 -12.11 8.09 -23.21
C SER A 431 -11.77 9.56 -22.94
N ALA A 432 -11.07 10.20 -23.88
CA ALA A 432 -10.79 11.63 -23.83
C ALA A 432 -12.07 12.48 -23.71
N GLU A 433 -13.10 12.14 -24.48
CA GLU A 433 -14.38 12.85 -24.49
C GLU A 433 -15.09 12.75 -23.13
N ALA A 434 -15.10 11.54 -22.55
CA ALA A 434 -15.67 11.33 -21.21
C ALA A 434 -14.88 12.08 -20.13
N THR A 435 -13.55 12.06 -20.22
CA THR A 435 -12.66 12.79 -19.33
C THR A 435 -12.93 14.29 -19.42
N TRP A 436 -13.02 14.84 -20.63
CA TRP A 436 -13.30 16.25 -20.86
C TRP A 436 -14.69 16.65 -20.33
N ALA A 437 -15.73 15.90 -20.68
CA ALA A 437 -17.09 16.15 -20.23
C ALA A 437 -17.20 16.18 -18.70
N SER A 438 -16.43 15.35 -18.01
CA SER A 438 -16.44 15.27 -16.54
C SER A 438 -15.85 16.50 -15.84
N ILE A 439 -14.99 17.29 -16.51
CA ILE A 439 -14.35 18.48 -15.93
C ILE A 439 -14.86 19.80 -16.54
N GLN A 440 -15.52 19.76 -17.68
CA GLN A 440 -15.91 20.96 -18.44
C GLN A 440 -16.74 21.95 -17.62
N ASN A 441 -17.77 21.46 -16.91
CA ASN A 441 -18.63 22.33 -16.08
C ASN A 441 -17.86 22.99 -14.94
N LEU A 442 -16.90 22.27 -14.35
CA LEU A 442 -16.01 22.82 -13.33
C LEU A 442 -15.15 23.94 -13.92
N LEU A 443 -14.54 23.73 -15.09
CA LEU A 443 -13.72 24.75 -15.74
C LEU A 443 -14.54 26.00 -16.06
N ILE A 444 -15.77 25.84 -16.60
CA ILE A 444 -16.68 26.95 -16.87
C ILE A 444 -16.96 27.76 -15.59
N LYS A 445 -17.21 27.06 -14.47
CA LYS A 445 -17.43 27.70 -13.17
C LYS A 445 -16.22 28.54 -12.74
N LEU A 446 -15.01 27.99 -12.86
CA LEU A 446 -13.76 28.69 -12.51
C LEU A 446 -13.52 29.92 -13.39
N VAL A 447 -13.81 29.84 -14.69
CA VAL A 447 -13.70 30.99 -15.60
C VAL A 447 -14.72 32.07 -15.24
N LYS A 448 -16.02 31.70 -15.18
CA LYS A 448 -17.12 32.67 -15.08
C LYS A 448 -17.28 33.27 -13.69
N GLU A 449 -17.15 32.46 -12.64
CA GLU A 449 -17.43 32.91 -11.28
C GLU A 449 -16.18 33.34 -10.53
N LYS A 450 -15.00 32.86 -10.96
CA LYS A 450 -13.74 33.03 -10.22
C LYS A 450 -12.65 33.71 -11.03
N ASN A 451 -12.94 34.13 -12.26
CA ASN A 451 -12.04 34.85 -13.16
C ASN A 451 -10.68 34.17 -13.34
N VAL A 452 -10.64 32.84 -13.35
CA VAL A 452 -9.42 32.08 -13.63
C VAL A 452 -9.12 32.18 -15.13
N LYS A 453 -7.88 32.54 -15.46
CA LYS A 453 -7.39 32.72 -16.84
C LYS A 453 -6.37 31.67 -17.26
N ASN A 454 -5.67 31.05 -16.29
CA ASN A 454 -4.60 30.11 -16.55
C ASN A 454 -4.87 28.81 -15.81
N PHE A 455 -4.98 27.71 -16.56
CA PHE A 455 -5.21 26.38 -16.00
C PHE A 455 -3.96 25.52 -16.12
N ILE A 456 -3.55 24.90 -15.01
CA ILE A 456 -2.48 23.91 -14.99
C ILE A 456 -3.10 22.54 -14.69
N LEU A 457 -3.27 21.72 -15.72
CA LEU A 457 -3.78 20.35 -15.58
C LEU A 457 -2.64 19.40 -15.23
N ILE A 458 -2.86 18.53 -14.24
CA ILE A 458 -1.90 17.52 -13.78
C ILE A 458 -2.59 16.16 -13.84
N THR A 459 -2.06 15.25 -14.67
CA THR A 459 -2.64 13.91 -14.87
C THR A 459 -1.56 12.86 -15.06
N ASP A 460 -1.94 11.60 -14.95
CA ASP A 460 -1.11 10.50 -15.45
C ASP A 460 -0.95 10.57 -16.99
N SER A 461 0.12 9.98 -17.50
CA SER A 461 0.46 9.95 -18.93
C SER A 461 -0.33 8.91 -19.74
N THR A 462 -1.57 8.60 -19.38
CA THR A 462 -2.36 7.56 -20.07
C THR A 462 -2.81 8.07 -21.46
N VAL A 463 -2.31 7.42 -22.52
CA VAL A 463 -2.59 7.83 -23.91
C VAL A 463 -4.08 7.81 -24.23
N ALA A 464 -4.81 6.80 -23.76
CA ALA A 464 -6.23 6.66 -24.06
C ALA A 464 -7.12 7.75 -23.43
N GLN A 465 -6.65 8.43 -22.39
CA GLN A 465 -7.48 9.33 -21.57
C GLN A 465 -6.97 10.77 -21.65
N TYR A 466 -5.69 11.01 -21.33
CA TYR A 466 -5.14 12.35 -21.12
C TYR A 466 -4.12 12.80 -22.18
N CYS A 467 -3.50 11.87 -22.90
CA CYS A 467 -2.41 12.18 -23.84
C CYS A 467 -2.75 11.68 -25.27
N ASN A 468 -3.76 12.28 -25.91
CA ASN A 468 -4.14 11.98 -27.29
C ASN A 468 -4.67 13.21 -28.03
N LYS A 469 -4.70 13.15 -29.36
CA LYS A 469 -5.13 14.27 -30.23
C LYS A 469 -6.53 14.81 -29.90
N THR A 470 -7.45 13.97 -29.44
CA THR A 470 -8.83 14.38 -29.15
C THR A 470 -8.87 15.33 -27.95
N ILE A 471 -8.14 15.02 -26.87
CA ILE A 471 -8.14 15.89 -25.69
C ILE A 471 -7.48 17.25 -25.98
N PHE A 472 -6.42 17.27 -26.79
CA PHE A 472 -5.79 18.51 -27.23
C PHE A 472 -6.74 19.36 -28.08
N TYR A 473 -7.49 18.74 -29.00
CA TYR A 473 -8.49 19.44 -29.80
C TYR A 473 -9.58 20.07 -28.92
N LEU A 474 -10.13 19.31 -27.96
CA LEU A 474 -11.18 19.79 -27.05
C LEU A 474 -10.68 20.96 -26.18
N ILE A 475 -9.46 20.87 -25.66
CA ILE A 475 -8.87 21.95 -24.87
C ILE A 475 -8.58 23.18 -25.71
N ALA A 476 -8.01 23.02 -26.91
CA ALA A 476 -7.71 24.16 -27.78
C ALA A 476 -8.99 24.93 -28.16
N LEU A 477 -10.08 24.22 -28.43
CA LEU A 477 -11.38 24.83 -28.69
C LEU A 477 -11.90 25.59 -27.47
N PHE A 478 -11.80 25.00 -26.28
CA PHE A 478 -12.24 25.64 -25.04
C PHE A 478 -11.39 26.86 -24.69
N ALA A 479 -10.07 26.75 -24.81
CA ALA A 479 -9.11 27.83 -24.62
C ALA A 479 -9.43 29.04 -25.49
N LYS A 480 -9.69 28.80 -26.78
CA LYS A 480 -10.10 29.85 -27.73
C LYS A 480 -11.46 30.46 -27.37
N THR A 481 -12.40 29.65 -26.91
CA THR A 481 -13.79 30.11 -26.62
C THR A 481 -13.84 31.01 -25.40
N PHE A 482 -13.01 30.76 -24.39
CA PHE A 482 -13.01 31.49 -23.12
C PHE A 482 -11.83 32.46 -22.97
N GLU A 483 -10.96 32.56 -23.98
CA GLU A 483 -9.74 33.37 -23.97
C GLU A 483 -8.87 33.07 -22.73
N ILE A 484 -8.55 31.79 -22.56
CA ILE A 484 -7.76 31.26 -21.43
C ILE A 484 -6.58 30.42 -21.93
N GLU A 485 -5.60 30.23 -21.06
CA GLU A 485 -4.42 29.41 -21.34
C GLU A 485 -4.43 28.10 -20.55
N PHE A 486 -3.83 27.07 -21.17
CA PHE A 486 -3.62 25.77 -20.54
C PHE A 486 -2.15 25.38 -20.54
N LYS A 487 -1.68 24.92 -19.39
CA LYS A 487 -0.46 24.15 -19.22
C LYS A 487 -0.84 22.74 -18.78
N TRP A 488 -0.21 21.72 -19.34
CA TRP A 488 -0.45 20.33 -18.94
C TRP A 488 0.84 19.67 -18.47
N ILE A 489 0.82 19.14 -17.25
CA ILE A 489 1.88 18.34 -16.65
C ILE A 489 1.46 16.88 -16.66
N TYR A 490 2.19 16.06 -17.41
CA TYR A 490 2.00 14.61 -17.43
C TYR A 490 2.94 13.95 -16.41
N LEU A 491 2.36 13.20 -15.49
CA LEU A 491 3.08 12.39 -14.51
C LEU A 491 3.39 11.01 -15.09
N GLU A 492 4.56 10.49 -14.75
CA GLU A 492 4.96 9.12 -15.07
C GLU A 492 3.99 8.09 -14.48
N SER A 493 3.53 7.19 -15.33
CA SER A 493 2.54 6.19 -14.94
C SER A 493 3.05 5.29 -13.82
N GLY A 494 2.22 5.05 -12.80
CA GLY A 494 2.53 4.11 -11.71
C GLY A 494 3.39 4.70 -10.59
N HIS A 495 3.61 6.01 -10.57
CA HIS A 495 4.40 6.72 -9.53
C HIS A 495 3.59 7.28 -8.36
N GLY A 496 2.69 6.41 -7.90
CA GLY A 496 2.01 6.54 -6.62
C GLY A 496 0.63 7.15 -6.74
N LYS A 497 -0.22 6.75 -5.80
CA LYS A 497 -1.56 7.30 -5.68
C LYS A 497 -1.49 8.79 -5.38
N GLY A 498 -2.27 9.57 -6.12
CA GLY A 498 -2.32 11.02 -6.01
C GLY A 498 -3.42 11.50 -5.06
N THR A 499 -3.53 12.82 -4.90
CA THR A 499 -4.66 13.44 -4.20
C THR A 499 -6.02 13.01 -4.78
N PRO A 500 -6.19 12.85 -6.12
CA PRO A 500 -7.39 12.28 -6.72
C PRO A 500 -7.82 10.92 -6.14
N ASP A 501 -6.90 9.98 -5.94
CA ASP A 501 -7.21 8.65 -5.41
C ASP A 501 -7.83 8.71 -4.02
N ALA A 502 -7.31 9.59 -3.16
CA ALA A 502 -7.81 9.77 -1.80
C ALA A 502 -9.24 10.33 -1.83
N ILE A 503 -9.50 11.31 -2.69
CA ILE A 503 -10.83 11.90 -2.89
C ILE A 503 -11.79 10.87 -3.46
N GLY A 504 -11.35 10.11 -4.46
CA GLY A 504 -12.08 8.99 -5.01
C GLY A 504 -12.49 7.96 -3.95
N ALA A 505 -11.58 7.63 -3.03
CA ALA A 505 -11.88 6.74 -1.91
C ALA A 505 -12.93 7.32 -0.95
N VAL A 506 -12.85 8.63 -0.65
CA VAL A 506 -13.85 9.33 0.17
C VAL A 506 -15.22 9.35 -0.51
N ILE A 507 -15.28 9.67 -1.80
CA ILE A 507 -16.52 9.67 -2.58
C ILE A 507 -17.15 8.28 -2.59
N LYS A 508 -16.38 7.22 -2.83
CA LYS A 508 -16.88 5.84 -2.81
C LYS A 508 -17.39 5.43 -1.43
N LYS A 509 -16.73 5.89 -0.36
CA LYS A 509 -17.21 5.67 1.00
C LYS A 509 -18.54 6.38 1.22
N ALA A 510 -18.67 7.63 0.76
CA ALA A 510 -19.93 8.36 0.84
C ALA A 510 -21.07 7.66 0.07
N MET A 511 -20.79 7.14 -1.13
CA MET A 511 -21.74 6.30 -1.89
C MET A 511 -22.15 5.05 -1.12
N ALA A 512 -21.19 4.30 -0.61
CA ALA A 512 -21.45 3.06 0.13
C ALA A 512 -22.28 3.33 1.39
N ASP A 513 -21.98 4.42 2.09
CA ASP A 513 -22.71 4.81 3.28
C ASP A 513 -24.12 5.31 2.95
N ALA A 514 -24.32 6.04 1.84
CA ALA A 514 -25.65 6.46 1.39
C ALA A 514 -26.57 5.25 1.14
N ILE A 515 -26.06 4.22 0.46
CA ILE A 515 -26.78 2.96 0.27
C ILE A 515 -27.06 2.27 1.61
N ALA A 516 -26.08 2.24 2.51
CA ALA A 516 -26.23 1.56 3.80
C ALA A 516 -27.25 2.25 4.72
N TYR A 517 -27.34 3.58 4.66
CA TYR A 517 -28.25 4.39 5.48
C TYR A 517 -29.70 4.33 4.98
N ASN A 518 -29.89 4.17 3.67
CA ASN A 518 -31.21 4.03 3.04
C ASN A 518 -31.42 2.60 2.50
N PRO A 519 -31.48 1.57 3.38
CA PRO A 519 -31.53 0.18 2.94
C PRO A 519 -32.81 -0.21 2.20
N ASP A 520 -33.84 0.64 2.28
CA ASP A 520 -35.14 0.45 1.64
C ASP A 520 -35.28 1.29 0.36
N GLU A 521 -34.32 2.17 0.06
CA GLU A 521 -34.26 2.91 -1.21
C GLU A 521 -33.47 2.12 -2.26
N THR A 522 -33.84 2.30 -3.53
CA THR A 522 -33.13 1.70 -4.66
C THR A 522 -32.42 2.78 -5.47
N PHE A 523 -31.09 2.79 -5.39
CA PHE A 523 -30.23 3.69 -6.18
C PHE A 523 -30.02 3.15 -7.60
N LYS A 524 -30.56 3.77 -8.64
CA LYS A 524 -30.51 3.16 -10.00
C LYS A 524 -29.35 3.65 -10.85
N ASP A 525 -28.76 4.77 -10.48
CA ASP A 525 -27.77 5.46 -11.30
C ASP A 525 -26.90 6.40 -10.45
N ALA A 526 -25.94 7.05 -11.12
CA ALA A 526 -25.05 8.03 -10.55
C ALA A 526 -25.80 9.24 -9.95
N LYS A 527 -26.96 9.60 -10.51
CA LYS A 527 -27.76 10.75 -10.06
C LYS A 527 -28.47 10.45 -8.75
N ASP A 528 -29.03 9.25 -8.60
CA ASP A 528 -29.61 8.79 -7.34
C ASP A 528 -28.56 8.73 -6.24
N LEU A 529 -27.35 8.23 -6.54
CA LEU A 529 -26.24 8.22 -5.59
C LEU A 529 -25.85 9.63 -5.14
N LEU A 530 -25.79 10.59 -6.07
CA LEU A 530 -25.46 11.97 -5.73
C LEU A 530 -26.48 12.55 -4.75
N LYS A 531 -27.78 12.37 -5.01
CA LYS A 531 -28.85 12.79 -4.09
C LYS A 531 -28.73 12.13 -2.72
N GLY A 532 -28.44 10.83 -2.68
CA GLY A 532 -28.24 10.11 -1.42
C GLY A 532 -27.06 10.65 -0.60
N ILE A 533 -25.99 11.07 -1.27
CA ILE A 533 -24.84 11.70 -0.63
C ILE A 533 -25.21 13.10 -0.10
N GLU A 534 -25.89 13.92 -0.91
CA GLU A 534 -26.34 15.27 -0.55
C GLU A 534 -27.32 15.26 0.64
N ASN A 535 -28.21 14.27 0.71
CA ASN A 535 -29.16 14.13 1.81
C ASN A 535 -28.49 13.78 3.15
N ARG A 536 -27.26 13.25 3.12
CA ARG A 536 -26.52 12.82 4.32
C ARG A 536 -25.50 13.86 4.79
N VAL A 537 -24.84 14.51 3.84
CA VAL A 537 -23.72 15.40 4.10
C VAL A 537 -24.20 16.79 3.69
N ASN A 538 -24.13 17.76 4.62
CA ASN A 538 -24.18 19.18 4.28
C ASN A 538 -22.96 19.54 3.38
N PHE A 539 -22.94 19.06 2.13
CA PHE A 539 -22.01 19.51 1.11
C PHE A 539 -22.49 20.88 0.66
N LYS A 540 -21.77 21.92 1.11
CA LYS A 540 -21.78 23.24 0.46
C LYS A 540 -20.61 23.34 -0.48
#